data_AF-M5BXG0-F1
#
_entry.id   AF-M5BXG0-F1
#
_cell.length_a   1.000
_cell.length_b   1.000
_cell.length_c   1.000
_cell.angle_alpha   90.00
_cell.angle_beta   90.00
_cell.angle_gamma   90.00
#
_symmetry.space_group_name_H-M   'P 1'
#
loop_
_entity.id
_entity.type
_entity.pdbx_description
1 polymer ?
#
loop_
_entity_poly.entity_id
_entity_poly.type
_entity_poly.pdbx_seq_one_letter_code
_entity_poly.pdbx_strand_id
1 'polypeptide(L)'
;MSIEPLFCAALQSNKSPLFNIDIEGITEPQQALIDSGSSANFIDPQFACSHNIPLIELDSPRAVIGINGKQVRDSIRFKCCLVFNSQGRRFSAVFYLLPLGNRNLILGTPWLILANPDINWRTLEVLLRPSEEARASDIAPPTTSIPDEFKAFQKVFSNDFFTTLPAHRSYDCAIPLEDGKDVPYGKICPSTSPAGAPVLFVKRADGRLRLVVDYHRLNAITVKDRYALPRQDELIEKLRHAKIFTKLDLRNGYNNIRIKEGDEWKAAFRTKYGHFEPTVMQFGLSNAPAVFQRFMNNIFRDLLDITVIVYLDDILIFSNSREEHV
;
A
#
# COMPACT_ATOMS: atom_id res chain seq x y z
N MET A 1 -2.64 -0.72 22.30
CA MET A 1 -2.25 -0.56 20.88
C MET A 1 -0.75 -0.33 20.89
N SER A 2 0.07 -1.24 20.39
CA SER A 2 1.53 -1.04 20.34
C SER A 2 1.84 -0.05 19.21
N ILE A 3 2.45 1.08 19.52
CA ILE A 3 2.89 2.04 18.51
C ILE A 3 4.12 1.45 17.83
N GLU A 4 4.09 1.37 16.50
CA GLU A 4 5.20 0.83 15.74
C GLU A 4 6.47 1.69 15.91
N PRO A 5 7.63 1.03 16.12
CA PRO A 5 8.90 1.71 16.24
C PRO A 5 9.27 2.41 14.92
N LEU A 6 10.06 3.47 15.03
CA LEU A 6 10.68 4.11 13.88
C LEU A 6 12.02 3.44 13.56
N PHE A 7 12.39 3.35 12.29
CA PHE A 7 13.67 2.82 11.85
C PHE A 7 14.56 3.95 11.32
N CYS A 8 15.85 3.92 11.65
CA CYS A 8 16.85 4.86 11.14
C CYS A 8 18.16 4.10 10.83
N ALA A 9 18.59 4.12 9.57
CA ALA A 9 19.78 3.40 9.12
C ALA A 9 21.04 4.29 9.10
N ALA A 10 20.86 5.62 9.00
CA ALA A 10 21.90 6.61 8.73
C ALA A 10 22.91 6.89 9.85
N LEU A 11 22.74 6.38 11.07
CA LEU A 11 23.59 6.74 12.22
C LEU A 11 25.07 6.36 12.06
N GLN A 12 25.47 5.64 11.01
CA GLN A 12 26.85 5.20 10.77
C GLN A 12 27.33 5.26 9.29
N SER A 13 26.53 5.79 8.35
CA SER A 13 26.88 5.77 6.92
C SER A 13 27.40 7.12 6.42
N ASN A 14 28.68 7.16 5.99
CA ASN A 14 29.26 8.28 5.24
C ASN A 14 29.07 8.18 3.71
N LYS A 15 28.30 7.19 3.23
CA LYS A 15 28.14 6.91 1.79
C LYS A 15 26.77 7.31 1.23
N SER A 16 25.97 8.01 2.02
CA SER A 16 24.63 8.46 1.60
C SER A 16 24.69 9.86 0.97
N PRO A 17 23.84 10.15 -0.02
CA PRO A 17 23.81 11.45 -0.67
C PRO A 17 23.39 12.56 0.30
N LEU A 18 23.94 13.75 0.08
CA LEU A 18 23.55 14.97 0.79
C LEU A 18 22.69 15.84 -0.12
N PHE A 19 21.67 16.45 0.47
CA PHE A 19 20.72 17.27 -0.24
C PHE A 19 20.63 18.64 0.43
N ASN A 20 20.88 19.69 -0.35
CA ASN A 20 20.82 21.06 0.16
C ASN A 20 19.35 21.48 0.29
N ILE A 21 18.99 22.02 1.45
CA ILE A 21 17.66 22.55 1.71
C ILE A 21 17.74 23.91 2.40
N ASP A 22 16.81 24.80 2.05
CA ASP A 22 16.66 26.13 2.63
C ASP A 22 15.41 26.14 3.51
N ILE A 23 15.59 26.04 4.83
CA ILE A 23 14.48 25.99 5.78
C ILE A 23 13.93 27.39 6.01
N GLU A 24 12.60 27.54 5.93
CA GLU A 24 11.96 28.83 6.20
C GLU A 24 12.23 29.29 7.63
N GLY A 25 12.70 30.53 7.77
CA GLY A 25 13.09 31.11 9.05
C GLY A 25 14.54 30.82 9.48
N ILE A 26 15.29 30.02 8.69
CA ILE A 26 16.73 29.79 8.90
C ILE A 26 17.48 30.35 7.70
N THR A 27 18.41 31.29 7.95
CA THR A 27 19.13 32.02 6.88
C THR A 27 20.19 31.18 6.19
N GLU A 28 20.76 30.20 6.88
CA GLU A 28 21.85 29.37 6.35
C GLU A 28 21.29 28.08 5.71
N PRO A 29 21.68 27.76 4.45
CA PRO A 29 21.33 26.49 3.82
C PRO A 29 21.82 25.29 4.64
N GLN A 30 21.00 24.26 4.72
CA GLN A 30 21.30 23.04 5.47
C GLN A 30 21.55 21.86 4.53
N GLN A 31 22.46 20.97 4.94
CA GLN A 31 22.66 19.69 4.26
C GLN A 31 21.91 18.58 4.98
N ALA A 32 20.86 18.08 4.35
CA ALA A 32 20.12 16.92 4.83
C ALA A 32 20.70 15.63 4.24
N LEU A 33 20.85 14.61 5.08
CA LEU A 33 21.25 13.28 4.64
C LEU A 33 20.05 12.54 4.06
N ILE A 34 20.20 11.96 2.87
CA ILE A 34 19.17 11.09 2.29
C ILE A 34 19.35 9.67 2.83
N ASP A 35 18.31 9.13 3.49
CA ASP A 35 18.33 7.76 4.02
C ASP A 35 17.07 6.98 3.63
N SER A 36 17.20 6.15 2.60
CA SER A 36 16.12 5.25 2.16
C SER A 36 15.81 4.13 3.16
N GLY A 37 16.72 3.86 4.12
CA GLY A 37 16.49 2.93 5.24
C GLY A 37 15.79 3.59 6.44
N SER A 38 15.51 4.89 6.38
CA SER A 38 14.83 5.62 7.44
C SER A 38 13.32 5.66 7.24
N SER A 39 12.53 5.19 8.20
CA SER A 39 11.06 5.17 8.12
C SER A 39 10.40 6.54 8.39
N ALA A 40 11.20 7.55 8.73
CA ALA A 40 10.76 8.91 9.02
C ALA A 40 11.84 9.93 8.66
N ASN A 41 11.46 11.22 8.64
CA ASN A 41 12.45 12.30 8.64
C ASN A 41 12.86 12.59 10.09
N PHE A 42 14.13 12.89 10.29
CA PHE A 42 14.67 13.17 11.62
C PHE A 42 15.40 14.51 11.65
N ILE A 43 15.32 15.18 12.80
CA ILE A 43 16.01 16.43 13.09
C ILE A 43 16.78 16.27 14.40
N ASP A 44 17.98 16.84 14.44
CA ASP A 44 18.77 16.86 15.67
C ASP A 44 18.13 17.82 16.71
N PRO A 45 17.92 17.38 17.97
CA PRO A 45 17.33 18.21 19.01
C PRO A 45 18.11 19.51 19.29
N GLN A 46 19.45 19.48 19.23
CA GLN A 46 20.26 20.67 19.49
C GLN A 46 20.05 21.70 18.38
N PHE A 47 20.04 21.25 17.14
CA PHE A 47 19.77 22.10 15.98
C PHE A 47 18.36 22.72 16.02
N ALA A 48 17.35 21.93 16.39
CA ALA A 48 15.98 22.42 16.51
C ALA A 48 15.85 23.50 17.60
N CYS A 49 16.48 23.27 18.76
CA CYS A 49 16.49 24.22 19.87
C CYS A 49 17.26 25.50 19.52
N SER A 50 18.44 25.40 18.89
CA SER A 50 19.26 26.58 18.58
C SER A 50 18.58 27.52 17.58
N HIS A 51 17.69 27.00 16.74
CA HIS A 51 16.91 27.77 15.77
C HIS A 51 15.48 28.07 16.23
N ASN A 52 15.14 27.82 17.50
CA ASN A 52 13.82 28.06 18.08
C ASN A 52 12.67 27.42 17.27
N ILE A 53 12.90 26.21 16.73
CA ILE A 53 11.89 25.50 15.94
C ILE A 53 10.77 25.02 16.87
N PRO A 54 9.48 25.35 16.58
CA PRO A 54 8.36 24.92 17.41
C PRO A 54 8.27 23.38 17.50
N LEU A 55 8.29 22.87 18.73
CA LEU A 55 8.20 21.44 19.01
C LEU A 55 6.78 21.07 19.44
N ILE A 56 6.32 19.91 18.97
CA ILE A 56 5.04 19.30 19.32
C ILE A 56 5.34 18.00 20.06
N GLU A 57 4.90 17.92 21.31
CA GLU A 57 4.99 16.68 22.10
C GLU A 57 4.09 15.59 21.49
N LEU A 58 4.57 14.36 21.52
CA LEU A 58 3.82 13.20 21.05
C LEU A 58 2.92 12.67 22.17
N ASP A 59 1.69 12.29 21.83
CA ASP A 59 0.74 11.65 22.76
C ASP A 59 1.31 10.38 23.42
N SER A 60 2.31 9.77 22.79
CA SER A 60 3.01 8.60 23.31
C SER A 60 4.43 8.53 22.73
N PRO A 61 5.45 8.20 23.55
CA PRO A 61 6.82 8.08 23.07
C PRO A 61 6.97 6.99 21.99
N ARG A 62 7.84 7.24 21.01
CA ARG A 62 8.14 6.29 19.92
C ARG A 62 9.53 5.69 20.09
N ALA A 63 9.61 4.36 20.15
CA ALA A 63 10.90 3.68 20.11
C ALA A 63 11.55 3.87 18.73
N VAL A 64 12.89 3.93 18.70
CA VAL A 64 13.68 3.95 17.45
C VAL A 64 14.57 2.73 17.41
N ILE A 65 14.56 2.02 16.29
CA ILE A 65 15.39 0.85 16.03
C ILE A 65 16.44 1.23 15.00
N GLY A 66 17.72 1.11 15.38
CA GLY A 66 18.83 1.28 14.46
C GLY A 66 19.05 0.05 13.58
N ILE A 67 19.92 0.16 12.57
CA ILE A 67 20.22 -0.91 11.60
C ILE A 67 20.69 -2.24 12.24
N ASN A 68 21.26 -2.19 13.45
CA ASN A 68 21.72 -3.37 14.20
C ASN A 68 20.59 -4.08 14.97
N GLY A 69 19.33 -3.69 14.77
CA GLY A 69 18.18 -4.22 15.53
C GLY A 69 18.13 -3.80 17.00
N LYS A 70 19.13 -3.05 17.48
CA LYS A 70 19.17 -2.49 18.84
C LYS A 70 18.37 -1.19 18.89
N GLN A 71 17.54 -1.08 19.91
CA GLN A 71 16.80 0.14 20.21
C GLN A 71 17.80 1.26 20.54
N VAL A 72 17.62 2.42 19.93
CA VAL A 72 18.29 3.66 20.36
C VAL A 72 17.79 3.96 21.77
N ARG A 73 18.72 4.19 22.72
CA ARG A 73 18.46 4.14 24.18
C ARG A 73 17.26 4.98 24.63
N ASP A 74 16.92 6.05 23.92
CA ASP A 74 15.82 6.93 24.25
C ASP A 74 14.70 6.91 23.18
N SER A 75 13.46 6.82 23.66
CA SER A 75 12.28 7.00 22.82
C SER A 75 12.11 8.45 22.42
N ILE A 76 11.72 8.69 21.17
CA ILE A 76 11.37 10.02 20.66
C ILE A 76 10.08 10.49 21.32
N ARG A 77 10.08 11.71 21.84
CA ARG A 77 8.93 12.36 22.50
C ARG A 77 8.40 13.58 21.77
N PHE A 78 9.15 14.10 20.81
CA PHE A 78 8.82 15.35 20.13
C PHE A 78 8.94 15.21 18.63
N LYS A 79 8.13 15.99 17.92
CA LYS A 79 8.20 16.21 16.47
C LYS A 79 8.11 17.70 16.17
N CYS A 80 8.51 18.10 14.97
CA CYS A 80 8.24 19.43 14.44
C CYS A 80 7.79 19.35 12.98
N CYS A 81 7.24 20.44 12.46
CA CYS A 81 6.95 20.59 11.04
C CYS A 81 7.92 21.62 10.47
N LEU A 82 8.63 21.26 9.40
CA LEU A 82 9.50 22.18 8.68
C LEU A 82 8.91 22.45 7.31
N VAL A 83 8.97 23.72 6.91
CA VAL A 83 8.79 24.15 5.54
C VAL A 83 10.16 24.51 4.99
N PHE A 84 10.52 23.97 3.84
CA PHE A 84 11.83 24.22 3.23
C PHE A 84 11.76 24.21 1.71
N ASN A 85 12.70 24.88 1.09
CA ASN A 85 12.85 24.95 -0.36
C ASN A 85 14.11 24.19 -0.79
N SER A 86 14.08 23.57 -1.96
CA SER A 86 15.28 23.04 -2.60
C SER A 86 15.06 22.92 -4.10
N GLN A 87 16.06 23.28 -4.89
CA GLN A 87 16.03 23.21 -6.36
C GLN A 87 14.72 23.77 -6.97
N GLY A 88 14.23 24.89 -6.42
CA GLY A 88 13.01 25.57 -6.88
C GLY A 88 11.68 24.94 -6.44
N ARG A 89 11.70 23.89 -5.61
CA ARG A 89 10.49 23.23 -5.06
C ARG A 89 10.36 23.46 -3.57
N ARG A 90 9.13 23.75 -3.13
CA ARG A 90 8.75 23.95 -1.71
C ARG A 90 8.18 22.66 -1.13
N PHE A 91 8.63 22.30 0.07
CA PHE A 91 8.17 21.12 0.81
C PHE A 91 7.68 21.51 2.20
N SER A 92 6.72 20.76 2.72
CA SER A 92 6.30 20.80 4.12
C SER A 92 6.33 19.37 4.65
N ALA A 93 7.12 19.11 5.69
CA ALA A 93 7.32 17.75 6.20
C ALA A 93 7.45 17.71 7.72
N VAL A 94 6.99 16.59 8.29
CA VAL A 94 7.14 16.29 9.71
C VAL A 94 8.50 15.65 9.97
N PHE A 95 9.20 16.14 11.00
CA PHE A 95 10.48 15.64 11.48
C PHE A 95 10.36 15.19 12.94
N TYR A 96 10.97 14.05 13.26
CA TYR A 96 11.03 13.53 14.62
C TYR A 96 12.38 13.86 15.26
N LEU A 97 12.39 14.19 16.55
CA LEU A 97 13.60 14.60 17.26
C LEU A 97 14.43 13.39 17.64
N LEU A 98 15.60 13.23 17.03
CA LEU A 98 16.53 12.12 17.25
C LEU A 98 17.95 12.67 17.26
N PRO A 99 18.79 12.42 18.28
CA PRO A 99 20.20 12.84 18.25
C PRO A 99 20.92 12.23 17.05
N LEU A 100 21.42 13.08 16.14
CA LEU A 100 21.99 12.67 14.85
C LEU A 100 23.52 12.79 14.79
N GLY A 101 24.16 13.27 15.86
CA GLY A 101 25.61 13.44 15.92
C GLY A 101 26.08 14.63 15.11
N ASN A 102 26.76 14.40 13.99
CA ASN A 102 27.33 15.47 13.15
C ASN A 102 26.39 15.93 12.02
N ARG A 103 25.13 15.50 12.04
CA ARG A 103 24.12 15.87 11.06
C ARG A 103 22.99 16.61 11.74
N ASN A 104 22.39 17.55 11.04
CA ASN A 104 21.22 18.27 11.55
C ASN A 104 19.91 17.59 11.12
N LEU A 105 19.90 16.94 9.94
CA LEU A 105 18.69 16.50 9.27
C LEU A 105 18.88 15.18 8.52
N ILE A 106 17.87 14.33 8.57
CA ILE A 106 17.71 13.15 7.71
C ILE A 106 16.37 13.26 6.98
N LEU A 107 16.39 13.10 5.67
CA LEU A 107 15.22 12.91 4.83
C LEU A 107 15.05 11.41 4.57
N GLY A 108 14.00 10.84 5.16
CA GLY A 108 13.69 9.41 5.06
C GLY A 108 12.68 9.11 3.97
N THR A 109 12.08 7.92 4.06
CA THR A 109 11.07 7.45 3.10
C THR A 109 9.89 8.42 2.91
N PRO A 110 9.35 9.15 3.92
CA PRO A 110 8.24 10.06 3.68
C PRO A 110 8.60 11.19 2.70
N TRP A 111 9.80 11.76 2.81
CA TRP A 111 10.25 12.76 1.84
C TRP A 111 10.63 12.13 0.50
N LEU A 112 11.31 10.98 0.49
CA LEU A 112 11.69 10.30 -0.75
C LEU A 112 10.50 9.95 -1.63
N ILE A 113 9.40 9.47 -1.03
CA ILE A 113 8.16 9.17 -1.75
C ILE A 113 7.54 10.45 -2.32
N LEU A 114 7.51 11.53 -1.55
CA LEU A 114 6.90 12.79 -1.96
C LEU A 114 7.71 13.53 -3.03
N ALA A 115 9.03 13.61 -2.86
CA ALA A 115 9.91 14.34 -3.74
C ALA A 115 10.22 13.57 -5.02
N ASN A 116 10.24 12.23 -4.93
CA ASN A 116 10.60 11.28 -5.98
C ASN A 116 11.83 11.74 -6.79
N PRO A 117 12.98 11.99 -6.13
CA PRO A 117 14.15 12.54 -6.79
C PRO A 117 14.87 11.51 -7.65
N ASP A 118 15.57 11.97 -8.68
CA ASP A 118 16.57 11.16 -9.37
C ASP A 118 17.87 11.20 -8.58
N ILE A 119 18.32 10.04 -8.12
CA ILE A 119 19.55 9.90 -7.34
C ILE A 119 20.56 9.13 -8.19
N ASN A 120 21.67 9.78 -8.51
CA ASN A 120 22.81 9.10 -9.12
C ASN A 120 23.66 8.49 -7.99
N TRP A 121 23.49 7.20 -7.74
CA TRP A 121 24.21 6.49 -6.67
C TRP A 121 25.73 6.39 -6.87
N ARG A 122 26.26 6.72 -8.06
CA ARG A 122 27.71 6.78 -8.31
C ARG A 122 28.29 8.14 -7.95
N THR A 123 27.62 9.23 -8.31
CA THR A 123 28.07 10.61 -8.02
C THR A 123 27.52 11.16 -6.71
N LEU A 124 26.52 10.49 -6.13
CA LEU A 124 25.70 10.94 -5.00
C LEU A 124 24.96 12.25 -5.25
N GLU A 125 24.75 12.60 -6.52
CA GLU A 125 23.94 13.75 -6.91
C GLU A 125 22.46 13.41 -6.78
N VAL A 126 21.71 14.37 -6.23
CA VAL A 126 20.25 14.29 -6.06
C VAL A 126 19.64 15.43 -6.85
N LEU A 127 18.84 15.08 -7.86
CA LEU A 127 18.12 16.03 -8.68
C LEU A 127 16.63 15.86 -8.45
N LEU A 128 15.97 16.95 -8.06
CA LEU A 128 14.53 16.98 -8.07
C LEU A 128 14.08 16.99 -9.53
N ARG A 129 13.21 16.05 -9.85
CA ARG A 129 12.47 16.12 -11.10
C ARG A 129 11.75 17.48 -11.13
N PRO A 130 11.77 18.19 -12.28
CA PRO A 130 10.96 19.38 -12.47
C PRO A 130 9.54 19.09 -12.00
N SER A 131 8.90 20.03 -11.31
CA SER A 131 7.50 19.85 -10.91
C SER A 131 6.71 19.44 -12.14
N GLU A 132 6.09 18.26 -12.08
CA GLU A 132 5.19 17.78 -13.11
C GLU A 132 3.86 18.56 -13.09
N GLU A 133 3.92 19.90 -13.13
CA GLU A 133 2.84 20.66 -13.77
C GLU A 133 2.89 20.46 -15.29
N ALA A 134 3.90 19.76 -15.83
CA ALA A 134 4.05 19.45 -17.24
C ALA A 134 4.38 17.97 -17.59
N ARG A 135 4.02 17.00 -16.73
CA ARG A 135 3.86 15.56 -17.11
C ARG A 135 2.75 14.81 -16.36
N ALA A 136 2.05 15.48 -15.44
CA ALA A 136 0.67 15.12 -15.07
C ALA A 136 -0.37 15.62 -16.11
N SER A 137 0.07 16.05 -17.29
CA SER A 137 -0.82 16.29 -18.44
C SER A 137 -1.12 15.01 -19.25
N ASP A 138 -0.43 13.90 -18.97
CA ASP A 138 -0.75 12.59 -19.59
C ASP A 138 -1.43 11.60 -18.62
N ILE A 139 -1.56 11.96 -17.33
CA ILE A 139 -2.70 11.45 -16.56
C ILE A 139 -3.78 12.50 -16.75
N ALA A 140 -4.58 12.30 -17.79
CA ALA A 140 -5.84 13.03 -17.94
C ALA A 140 -6.49 13.14 -16.55
N PRO A 141 -7.05 14.32 -16.17
CA PRO A 141 -7.88 14.41 -14.96
C PRO A 141 -8.81 13.20 -14.99
N PRO A 142 -8.95 12.41 -13.90
CA PRO A 142 -9.57 11.08 -13.95
C PRO A 142 -10.83 11.20 -14.76
N THR A 143 -10.75 10.70 -15.99
CA THR A 143 -11.65 11.14 -17.03
C THR A 143 -13.01 10.69 -16.57
N THR A 144 -13.88 11.62 -16.20
CA THR A 144 -15.25 11.29 -15.78
C THR A 144 -15.99 10.59 -16.92
N SER A 145 -15.48 10.72 -18.14
CA SER A 145 -15.83 9.95 -19.33
C SER A 145 -14.76 8.94 -19.71
N ILE A 146 -15.15 7.67 -19.81
CA ILE A 146 -14.35 6.58 -20.36
C ILE A 146 -13.81 6.99 -21.75
N PRO A 147 -12.50 6.79 -22.04
CA PRO A 147 -11.92 7.10 -23.36
C PRO A 147 -12.69 6.43 -24.50
N ASP A 148 -12.68 7.05 -25.68
CA ASP A 148 -13.48 6.58 -26.85
C ASP A 148 -13.18 5.12 -27.22
N GLU A 149 -11.92 4.73 -27.17
CA GLU A 149 -11.43 3.36 -27.37
C GLU A 149 -12.04 2.33 -26.39
N PHE A 150 -12.44 2.75 -25.19
CA PHE A 150 -13.04 1.88 -24.16
C PHE A 150 -14.56 2.06 -24.01
N LYS A 151 -15.21 2.94 -24.79
CA LYS A 151 -16.66 3.17 -24.71
C LYS A 151 -17.49 1.91 -24.95
N ALA A 152 -17.02 0.98 -25.79
CA ALA A 152 -17.66 -0.31 -26.01
C ALA A 152 -17.80 -1.14 -24.70
N PHE A 153 -16.92 -0.90 -23.72
CA PHE A 153 -16.90 -1.58 -22.43
C PHE A 153 -17.51 -0.74 -21.30
N GLN A 154 -18.27 0.32 -21.60
CA GLN A 154 -18.85 1.23 -20.61
C GLN A 154 -19.60 0.51 -19.47
N LYS A 155 -20.23 -0.63 -19.78
CA LYS A 155 -20.91 -1.49 -18.81
C LYS A 155 -19.98 -2.04 -17.72
N VAL A 156 -18.72 -2.32 -18.03
CA VAL A 156 -17.71 -2.82 -17.06
C VAL A 156 -17.34 -1.75 -16.04
N PHE A 157 -17.42 -0.48 -16.43
CA PHE A 157 -17.08 0.66 -15.60
C PHE A 157 -18.28 1.26 -14.85
N SER A 158 -19.50 0.73 -15.06
CA SER A 158 -20.71 1.20 -14.37
C SER A 158 -20.90 0.52 -13.01
N ASN A 159 -21.46 1.24 -12.04
CA ASN A 159 -21.72 0.69 -10.71
C ASN A 159 -22.82 -0.39 -10.73
N ASP A 160 -23.76 -0.31 -11.67
CA ASP A 160 -24.93 -1.19 -11.74
C ASP A 160 -24.56 -2.64 -12.09
N PHE A 161 -23.45 -2.84 -12.79
CA PHE A 161 -22.94 -4.17 -13.14
C PHE A 161 -22.53 -5.00 -11.90
N PHE A 162 -22.23 -4.36 -10.76
CA PHE A 162 -21.71 -5.02 -9.55
C PHE A 162 -22.77 -5.32 -8.48
N THR A 163 -24.06 -5.29 -8.86
CA THR A 163 -25.20 -5.48 -7.96
C THR A 163 -25.61 -6.93 -7.77
N THR A 164 -25.27 -7.82 -8.72
CA THR A 164 -25.58 -9.25 -8.66
C THR A 164 -24.30 -10.08 -8.66
N LEU A 165 -24.30 -11.18 -7.91
CA LEU A 165 -23.15 -12.10 -7.85
C LEU A 165 -23.17 -13.03 -9.08
N PRO A 166 -22.01 -13.33 -9.71
CA PRO A 166 -21.94 -14.25 -10.83
C PRO A 166 -22.38 -15.66 -10.42
N ALA A 167 -22.74 -16.55 -11.35
CA ALA A 167 -23.00 -17.97 -11.01
C ALA A 167 -21.75 -18.64 -10.41
N HIS A 168 -21.92 -19.71 -9.62
CA HIS A 168 -20.83 -20.52 -9.08
C HIS A 168 -19.97 -21.15 -10.19
N ARG A 169 -18.67 -21.30 -9.94
CA ARG A 169 -17.67 -21.76 -10.92
C ARG A 169 -16.63 -22.67 -10.27
N SER A 170 -15.88 -23.40 -11.09
CA SER A 170 -14.86 -24.36 -10.64
C SER A 170 -13.70 -23.73 -9.84
N TYR A 171 -13.55 -22.41 -9.89
CA TYR A 171 -12.49 -21.66 -9.21
C TYR A 171 -13.00 -20.83 -8.03
N ASP A 172 -14.22 -21.06 -7.56
CA ASP A 172 -14.74 -20.44 -6.33
C ASP A 172 -13.83 -20.74 -5.13
N CYS A 173 -13.82 -19.83 -4.15
CA CYS A 173 -12.99 -19.94 -2.97
C CYS A 173 -13.51 -21.04 -2.03
N ALA A 174 -12.95 -22.25 -2.15
CA ALA A 174 -13.27 -23.37 -1.27
C ALA A 174 -12.68 -23.20 0.15
N ILE A 175 -13.48 -23.58 1.15
CA ILE A 175 -13.14 -23.76 2.55
C ILE A 175 -13.61 -25.18 2.95
N PRO A 176 -12.99 -26.27 2.44
CA PRO A 176 -13.53 -27.63 2.56
C PRO A 176 -13.75 -28.07 4.01
N LEU A 177 -14.95 -28.61 4.35
CA LEU A 177 -15.30 -29.29 5.63
C LEU A 177 -16.22 -30.51 5.34
N GLU A 178 -16.59 -31.27 6.38
CA GLU A 178 -17.37 -32.52 6.35
C GLU A 178 -18.79 -32.43 5.74
N ASP A 179 -19.30 -33.56 5.24
CA ASP A 179 -20.45 -33.68 4.32
C ASP A 179 -21.82 -33.28 4.91
N GLY A 180 -22.63 -32.56 4.10
CA GLY A 180 -24.09 -32.47 4.24
C GLY A 180 -24.70 -31.10 4.60
N LYS A 181 -24.14 -29.96 4.15
CA LYS A 181 -24.67 -28.62 4.47
C LYS A 181 -24.65 -27.65 3.27
N ASP A 182 -25.74 -26.88 3.10
CA ASP A 182 -25.94 -25.85 2.07
C ASP A 182 -26.12 -24.44 2.68
N VAL A 183 -26.00 -23.36 1.88
CA VAL A 183 -26.03 -21.96 2.36
C VAL A 183 -26.88 -21.01 1.47
N PRO A 184 -27.56 -19.96 2.00
CA PRO A 184 -28.41 -19.04 1.22
C PRO A 184 -27.73 -17.71 0.81
N TYR A 185 -28.44 -16.92 -0.03
CA TYR A 185 -27.85 -15.93 -0.96
C TYR A 185 -27.87 -14.44 -0.52
N GLY A 186 -26.74 -13.74 -0.74
CA GLY A 186 -26.51 -12.28 -0.62
C GLY A 186 -25.07 -11.99 -0.15
N LYS A 187 -24.38 -10.90 -0.58
CA LYS A 187 -22.93 -10.67 -0.28
C LYS A 187 -22.56 -10.95 1.18
N ILE A 188 -23.46 -10.55 2.08
CA ILE A 188 -23.50 -10.92 3.49
C ILE A 188 -24.98 -11.20 3.80
N CYS A 189 -25.29 -12.28 4.50
CA CYS A 189 -26.63 -12.64 4.95
C CYS A 189 -26.64 -12.94 6.46
N PRO A 190 -27.79 -12.79 7.15
CA PRO A 190 -27.92 -13.23 8.54
C PRO A 190 -27.60 -14.72 8.66
N SER A 191 -26.86 -15.10 9.69
CA SER A 191 -26.37 -16.47 9.87
C SER A 191 -26.80 -17.05 11.21
N THR A 192 -27.17 -18.32 11.19
CA THR A 192 -27.35 -19.19 12.37
C THR A 192 -26.20 -20.18 12.53
N SER A 193 -25.09 -19.94 11.82
CA SER A 193 -23.91 -20.79 11.82
C SER A 193 -23.36 -21.06 13.23
N PRO A 194 -22.79 -22.24 13.47
CA PRO A 194 -22.05 -22.52 14.71
C PRO A 194 -20.69 -21.79 14.76
N ALA A 195 -20.17 -21.30 13.62
CA ALA A 195 -18.96 -20.48 13.56
C ALA A 195 -19.26 -19.01 13.90
N GLY A 196 -18.23 -18.17 14.02
CA GLY A 196 -18.44 -16.75 14.29
C GLY A 196 -17.15 -16.02 14.65
N ALA A 197 -16.42 -15.52 13.66
CA ALA A 197 -15.26 -14.65 13.84
C ALA A 197 -15.66 -13.29 14.44
N PRO A 198 -14.87 -12.70 15.36
CA PRO A 198 -15.12 -11.35 15.83
C PRO A 198 -14.79 -10.31 14.74
N VAL A 199 -15.39 -9.12 14.84
CA VAL A 199 -15.08 -7.99 13.96
C VAL A 199 -14.36 -6.88 14.70
N LEU A 200 -13.48 -6.18 13.98
CA LEU A 200 -12.81 -4.97 14.43
C LEU A 200 -12.90 -3.88 13.34
N PHE A 201 -12.76 -2.62 13.72
CA PHE A 201 -12.73 -1.51 12.78
C PHE A 201 -11.33 -0.91 12.71
N VAL A 202 -10.79 -0.80 11.50
CA VAL A 202 -9.52 -0.16 11.22
C VAL A 202 -9.80 1.21 10.58
N LYS A 203 -9.18 2.27 11.11
CA LYS A 203 -9.26 3.60 10.49
C LYS A 203 -8.41 3.62 9.22
N ARG A 204 -9.01 4.04 8.11
CA ARG A 204 -8.30 4.37 6.87
C ARG A 204 -7.65 5.75 6.99
N ALA A 205 -6.70 6.03 6.09
CA ALA A 205 -6.02 7.32 6.00
C ALA A 205 -6.99 8.49 5.71
N ASP A 206 -8.12 8.22 5.03
CA ASP A 206 -9.20 9.18 4.75
C ASP A 206 -10.17 9.39 5.95
N GLY A 207 -9.88 8.79 7.11
CA GLY A 207 -10.71 8.86 8.32
C GLY A 207 -11.91 7.91 8.33
N ARG A 208 -12.22 7.22 7.23
CA ARG A 208 -13.32 6.24 7.17
C ARG A 208 -12.95 4.96 7.93
N LEU A 209 -13.95 4.31 8.51
CA LEU A 209 -13.76 3.01 9.17
C LEU A 209 -13.89 1.87 8.16
N ARG A 210 -12.96 0.92 8.23
CA ARG A 210 -13.01 -0.34 7.49
C ARG A 210 -13.34 -1.45 8.47
N LEU A 211 -14.44 -2.16 8.23
CA LEU A 211 -14.75 -3.38 8.96
C LEU A 211 -13.73 -4.46 8.54
N VAL A 212 -13.10 -5.09 9.52
CA VAL A 212 -12.16 -6.18 9.36
C VAL A 212 -12.65 -7.34 10.20
N VAL A 213 -12.83 -8.51 9.57
CA VAL A 213 -13.20 -9.73 10.26
C VAL A 213 -11.92 -10.44 10.69
N ASP A 214 -11.80 -10.78 11.97
CA ASP A 214 -10.65 -11.49 12.50
C ASP A 214 -10.78 -12.99 12.25
N TYR A 215 -10.27 -13.41 11.10
CA TYR A 215 -10.20 -14.82 10.73
C TYR A 215 -8.96 -15.55 11.28
N HIS A 216 -8.19 -15.01 12.23
CA HIS A 216 -6.95 -15.67 12.69
C HIS A 216 -7.17 -17.11 13.16
N ARG A 217 -8.25 -17.38 13.90
CA ARG A 217 -8.59 -18.74 14.35
C ARG A 217 -9.03 -19.66 13.22
N LEU A 218 -9.87 -19.16 12.30
CA LEU A 218 -10.28 -19.91 11.11
C LEU A 218 -9.06 -20.24 10.25
N ASN A 219 -8.22 -19.25 9.99
CA ASN A 219 -6.98 -19.41 9.25
C ASN A 219 -6.04 -20.44 9.87
N ALA A 220 -5.98 -20.58 11.20
CA ALA A 220 -5.11 -21.55 11.85
C ALA A 220 -5.49 -23.01 11.50
N ILE A 221 -6.77 -23.27 11.22
CA ILE A 221 -7.31 -24.60 10.89
C ILE A 221 -7.54 -24.81 9.39
N THR A 222 -7.52 -23.74 8.59
CA THR A 222 -7.64 -23.82 7.13
C THR A 222 -6.37 -24.41 6.50
N VAL A 223 -6.55 -25.46 5.67
CA VAL A 223 -5.48 -26.02 4.84
C VAL A 223 -4.98 -24.95 3.87
N LYS A 224 -3.67 -24.66 3.92
CA LYS A 224 -3.05 -23.56 3.18
C LYS A 224 -2.89 -23.88 1.71
N ASP A 225 -3.48 -23.05 0.85
CA ASP A 225 -3.23 -23.06 -0.59
C ASP A 225 -1.85 -22.43 -0.85
N ARG A 226 -0.89 -23.23 -1.31
CA ARG A 226 0.48 -22.80 -1.64
C ARG A 226 0.61 -22.45 -3.12
N TYR A 227 -0.38 -21.78 -3.69
CA TYR A 227 -0.31 -21.29 -5.05
C TYR A 227 0.91 -20.37 -5.22
N ALA A 228 1.71 -20.62 -6.26
CA ALA A 228 2.90 -19.84 -6.53
C ALA A 228 2.51 -18.44 -7.00
N LEU A 229 2.85 -17.43 -6.20
CA LEU A 229 2.80 -16.04 -6.63
C LEU A 229 4.05 -15.74 -7.45
N PRO A 230 3.92 -14.95 -8.53
CA PRO A 230 5.08 -14.55 -9.33
C PRO A 230 6.06 -13.73 -8.49
N ARG A 231 7.36 -13.90 -8.74
CA ARG A 231 8.40 -13.14 -8.05
C ARG A 231 8.45 -11.71 -8.57
N GLN A 232 8.56 -10.74 -7.67
CA GLN A 232 8.59 -9.32 -8.03
C GLN A 232 9.72 -9.00 -9.01
N ASP A 233 10.91 -9.58 -8.83
CA ASP A 233 12.07 -9.37 -9.71
C ASP A 233 11.76 -9.79 -11.16
N GLU A 234 11.08 -10.92 -11.34
CA GLU A 234 10.72 -11.47 -12.66
C GLU A 234 9.66 -10.59 -13.34
N LEU A 235 8.74 -10.03 -12.56
CA LEU A 235 7.74 -9.08 -13.07
C LEU A 235 8.40 -7.79 -13.54
N ILE A 236 9.32 -7.23 -12.76
CA ILE A 236 10.02 -5.98 -13.10
C ILE A 236 10.88 -6.16 -14.36
N GLU A 237 11.52 -7.31 -14.53
CA GLU A 237 12.36 -7.56 -15.70
C GLU A 237 11.58 -7.47 -17.03
N LYS A 238 10.32 -7.93 -17.04
CA LYS A 238 9.43 -7.87 -18.21
C LYS A 238 9.05 -6.45 -18.61
N LEU A 239 9.10 -5.52 -17.66
CA LEU A 239 8.76 -4.11 -17.88
C LEU A 239 9.92 -3.29 -18.46
N ARG A 240 11.16 -3.83 -18.51
CA ARG A 240 12.38 -3.09 -18.84
C ARG A 240 12.32 -2.35 -20.18
N HIS A 241 11.62 -2.91 -21.17
CA HIS A 241 11.56 -2.36 -22.52
C HIS A 241 10.28 -1.60 -22.81
N ALA A 242 9.24 -1.79 -21.99
CA ALA A 242 7.94 -1.20 -22.22
C ALA A 242 7.99 0.32 -22.02
N LYS A 243 7.22 1.04 -22.84
CA LYS A 243 7.16 2.51 -22.85
C LYS A 243 5.84 3.03 -22.32
N ILE A 244 4.77 2.26 -22.50
CA ILE A 244 3.42 2.62 -22.11
C ILE A 244 2.94 1.62 -21.07
N PHE A 245 2.34 2.14 -20.02
CA PHE A 245 1.80 1.35 -18.92
C PHE A 245 0.37 1.78 -18.63
N THR A 246 -0.50 0.83 -18.32
CA THR A 246 -1.83 1.10 -17.79
C THR A 246 -2.05 0.23 -16.58
N LYS A 247 -2.28 0.87 -15.43
CA LYS A 247 -2.64 0.20 -14.20
C LYS A 247 -4.16 0.16 -14.08
N LEU A 248 -4.71 -1.03 -13.93
CA LEU A 248 -6.12 -1.24 -13.59
C LEU A 248 -6.23 -1.70 -12.14
N ASP A 249 -7.06 -1.00 -11.36
CA ASP A 249 -7.40 -1.37 -9.99
C ASP A 249 -8.80 -2.01 -9.98
N LEU A 250 -8.88 -3.26 -9.52
CA LEU A 250 -10.15 -3.96 -9.37
C LEU A 250 -10.89 -3.49 -8.13
N ARG A 251 -11.93 -2.69 -8.34
CA ARG A 251 -12.87 -2.31 -7.27
C ARG A 251 -13.45 -3.55 -6.60
N ASN A 252 -13.10 -3.73 -5.32
CA ASN A 252 -13.54 -4.85 -4.50
C ASN A 252 -13.20 -6.22 -5.12
N GLY A 253 -12.02 -6.38 -5.72
CA GLY A 253 -11.57 -7.62 -6.40
C GLY A 253 -12.01 -8.91 -5.70
N TYR A 254 -11.66 -9.10 -4.43
CA TYR A 254 -12.04 -10.29 -3.67
C TYR A 254 -13.55 -10.55 -3.61
N ASN A 255 -14.38 -9.50 -3.52
CA ASN A 255 -15.84 -9.65 -3.47
C ASN A 255 -16.45 -10.11 -4.80
N ASN A 256 -15.66 -10.18 -5.87
CA ASN A 256 -16.10 -10.72 -7.16
C ASN A 256 -15.99 -12.25 -7.24
N ILE A 257 -15.30 -12.88 -6.28
CA ILE A 257 -15.16 -14.34 -6.18
C ILE A 257 -16.08 -14.84 -5.08
N ARG A 258 -16.91 -15.85 -5.39
CA ARG A 258 -17.76 -16.47 -4.39
C ARG A 258 -16.96 -17.31 -3.41
N ILE A 259 -17.44 -17.39 -2.18
CA ILE A 259 -17.11 -18.55 -1.36
C ILE A 259 -17.81 -19.75 -1.98
N LYS A 260 -17.15 -20.90 -2.01
CA LYS A 260 -17.71 -22.12 -2.58
C LYS A 260 -19.03 -22.45 -1.88
N GLU A 261 -20.01 -22.92 -2.65
CA GLU A 261 -21.29 -23.35 -2.12
C GLU A 261 -21.11 -24.41 -1.01
N GLY A 262 -21.74 -24.19 0.14
CA GLY A 262 -21.62 -25.04 1.33
C GLY A 262 -20.53 -24.58 2.32
N ASP A 263 -19.69 -23.63 1.93
CA ASP A 263 -18.54 -23.17 2.70
C ASP A 263 -18.74 -21.79 3.36
N GLU A 264 -19.79 -21.07 3.00
CA GLU A 264 -20.06 -19.68 3.41
C GLU A 264 -20.20 -19.54 4.94
N TRP A 265 -20.89 -20.49 5.59
CA TRP A 265 -21.14 -20.48 7.04
C TRP A 265 -19.85 -20.47 7.88
N LYS A 266 -18.73 -20.93 7.31
CA LYS A 266 -17.43 -21.06 7.98
C LYS A 266 -16.76 -19.70 8.16
N ALA A 267 -17.04 -18.80 7.22
CA ALA A 267 -16.62 -17.41 7.27
C ALA A 267 -17.63 -16.53 8.03
N ALA A 268 -18.58 -17.12 8.78
CA ALA A 268 -19.51 -16.36 9.59
C ALA A 268 -18.79 -15.49 10.63
N PHE A 269 -19.32 -14.31 10.88
CA PHE A 269 -18.77 -13.31 11.78
C PHE A 269 -19.83 -12.62 12.62
N ARG A 270 -19.44 -12.24 13.83
CA ARG A 270 -20.31 -11.68 14.87
C ARG A 270 -20.01 -10.20 15.08
N THR A 271 -21.08 -9.41 15.06
CA THR A 271 -21.08 -8.01 15.46
C THR A 271 -21.85 -7.86 16.78
N LYS A 272 -21.82 -6.67 17.37
CA LYS A 272 -22.64 -6.36 18.56
C LYS A 272 -24.14 -6.60 18.33
N TYR A 273 -24.61 -6.44 17.09
CA TYR A 273 -26.04 -6.42 16.77
C TYR A 273 -26.51 -7.60 15.91
N GLY A 274 -25.65 -8.57 15.64
CA GLY A 274 -26.05 -9.69 14.80
C GLY A 274 -24.92 -10.60 14.38
N HIS A 275 -25.33 -11.71 13.79
CA HIS A 275 -24.49 -12.77 13.28
C HIS A 275 -24.73 -12.94 11.78
N PHE A 276 -23.66 -12.98 11.00
CA PHE A 276 -23.74 -12.92 9.55
C PHE A 276 -22.72 -13.83 8.89
N GLU A 277 -23.00 -14.29 7.69
CA GLU A 277 -22.07 -15.05 6.85
C GLU A 277 -21.90 -14.41 5.47
N PRO A 278 -20.68 -14.39 4.92
CA PRO A 278 -20.43 -13.85 3.60
C PRO A 278 -20.65 -14.92 2.53
N THR A 279 -21.21 -14.54 1.38
CA THR A 279 -21.28 -15.42 0.19
C THR A 279 -20.16 -15.17 -0.81
N VAL A 280 -19.39 -14.11 -0.58
CA VAL A 280 -18.21 -13.75 -1.37
C VAL A 280 -16.97 -13.77 -0.51
N MET A 281 -15.84 -14.04 -1.14
CA MET A 281 -14.56 -14.09 -0.50
C MET A 281 -14.25 -12.75 0.19
N GLN A 282 -13.99 -12.81 1.49
CA GLN A 282 -13.67 -11.64 2.31
C GLN A 282 -12.16 -11.50 2.51
N PHE A 283 -11.73 -10.27 2.75
CA PHE A 283 -10.38 -9.99 3.23
C PHE A 283 -10.10 -10.73 4.55
N GLY A 284 -8.86 -11.17 4.72
CA GLY A 284 -8.39 -11.83 5.94
C GLY A 284 -8.46 -13.35 5.89
N LEU A 285 -9.16 -13.97 4.93
CA LEU A 285 -9.10 -15.42 4.71
C LEU A 285 -7.72 -15.81 4.14
N SER A 286 -7.07 -16.83 4.70
CA SER A 286 -5.67 -17.14 4.38
C SER A 286 -5.43 -17.59 2.94
N ASN A 287 -6.43 -18.20 2.29
CA ASN A 287 -6.31 -18.67 0.91
C ASN A 287 -6.81 -17.64 -0.11
N ALA A 288 -7.34 -16.49 0.34
CA ALA A 288 -7.91 -15.51 -0.57
C ALA A 288 -6.92 -14.98 -1.62
N PRO A 289 -5.66 -14.64 -1.27
CA PRO A 289 -4.66 -14.21 -2.26
C PRO A 289 -4.37 -15.29 -3.32
N ALA A 290 -4.24 -16.56 -2.90
CA ALA A 290 -3.95 -17.68 -3.78
C ALA A 290 -5.09 -17.96 -4.76
N VAL A 291 -6.34 -17.97 -4.26
CA VAL A 291 -7.53 -18.13 -5.09
C VAL A 291 -7.65 -16.99 -6.09
N PHE A 292 -7.45 -15.75 -5.63
CA PHE A 292 -7.52 -14.57 -6.49
C PHE A 292 -6.47 -14.60 -7.59
N GLN A 293 -5.20 -14.89 -7.26
CA GLN A 293 -4.14 -14.99 -8.26
C GLN A 293 -4.43 -16.09 -9.28
N ARG A 294 -4.87 -17.28 -8.85
CA ARG A 294 -5.24 -18.37 -9.77
C ARG A 294 -6.38 -17.98 -10.71
N PHE A 295 -7.39 -17.29 -10.18
CA PHE A 295 -8.50 -16.76 -10.97
C PHE A 295 -8.00 -15.80 -12.05
N MET A 296 -7.18 -14.82 -11.67
CA MET A 296 -6.62 -13.85 -12.61
C MET A 296 -5.71 -14.50 -13.65
N ASN A 297 -4.87 -15.45 -13.23
CA ASN A 297 -4.00 -16.20 -14.14
C ASN A 297 -4.77 -17.03 -15.16
N ASN A 298 -5.97 -17.49 -14.80
CA ASN A 298 -6.84 -18.18 -15.76
C ASN A 298 -7.50 -17.22 -16.74
N ILE A 299 -7.89 -16.01 -16.31
CA ILE A 299 -8.51 -15.00 -17.19
C ILE A 299 -7.49 -14.45 -18.18
N PHE A 300 -6.31 -14.05 -17.70
CA PHE A 300 -5.29 -13.39 -18.50
C PHE A 300 -4.26 -14.36 -19.06
N ARG A 301 -4.51 -15.67 -19.04
CA ARG A 301 -3.53 -16.73 -19.35
C ARG A 301 -2.73 -16.45 -20.61
N ASP A 302 -3.40 -16.01 -21.67
CA ASP A 302 -2.80 -15.82 -23.00
C ASP A 302 -2.07 -14.47 -23.15
N LEU A 303 -2.21 -13.57 -22.17
CA LEU A 303 -1.61 -12.23 -22.14
C LEU A 303 -0.58 -12.07 -21.02
N LEU A 304 -0.63 -12.97 -20.04
CA LEU A 304 0.27 -12.96 -18.88
C LEU A 304 1.72 -13.00 -19.36
N ASP A 305 2.52 -12.11 -18.78
CA ASP A 305 3.95 -11.99 -19.02
C ASP A 305 4.35 -11.59 -20.44
N ILE A 306 3.38 -11.33 -21.32
CA ILE A 306 3.57 -10.84 -22.69
C ILE A 306 3.24 -9.35 -22.75
N THR A 307 2.00 -9.01 -22.36
CA THR A 307 1.51 -7.62 -22.33
C THR A 307 0.78 -7.29 -21.02
N VAL A 308 0.53 -8.29 -20.17
CA VAL A 308 -0.17 -8.13 -18.89
C VAL A 308 0.61 -8.78 -17.76
N ILE A 309 0.80 -8.05 -16.67
CA ILE A 309 1.26 -8.57 -15.38
C ILE A 309 0.09 -8.48 -14.41
N VAL A 310 -0.18 -9.58 -13.69
CA VAL A 310 -1.12 -9.55 -12.57
C VAL A 310 -0.43 -9.95 -11.29
N TYR A 311 -0.58 -9.12 -10.27
CA TYR A 311 -0.12 -9.40 -8.92
C TYR A 311 -1.22 -9.08 -7.92
N LEU A 312 -1.86 -10.12 -7.38
CA LEU A 312 -3.05 -9.99 -6.54
C LEU A 312 -4.10 -9.11 -7.24
N ASP A 313 -4.49 -7.99 -6.62
CA ASP A 313 -5.51 -7.07 -7.11
C ASP A 313 -5.00 -6.08 -8.17
N ASP A 314 -3.68 -5.98 -8.35
CA ASP A 314 -3.07 -5.07 -9.31
C ASP A 314 -2.92 -5.74 -10.68
N ILE A 315 -3.54 -5.15 -11.70
CA ILE A 315 -3.34 -5.52 -13.10
C ILE A 315 -2.54 -4.42 -13.77
N LEU A 316 -1.43 -4.79 -14.40
CA LEU A 316 -0.57 -3.88 -15.14
C LEU A 316 -0.49 -4.33 -16.60
N ILE A 317 -1.00 -3.50 -17.49
CA ILE A 317 -0.86 -3.67 -18.95
C ILE A 317 0.36 -2.86 -19.39
N PHE A 318 1.20 -3.42 -20.25
CA PHE A 318 2.40 -2.77 -20.74
C PHE A 318 2.64 -3.06 -22.23
N SER A 319 3.19 -2.08 -22.96
CA SER A 319 3.50 -2.21 -24.38
C SER A 319 4.62 -1.24 -24.82
N ASN A 320 5.08 -1.37 -26.07
CA ASN A 320 6.15 -0.54 -26.63
C ASN A 320 5.66 0.61 -27.52
N SER A 321 4.41 0.54 -28.00
CA SER A 321 3.79 1.58 -28.84
C SER A 321 2.30 1.74 -28.51
N ARG A 322 1.71 2.88 -28.90
CA ARG A 322 0.29 3.15 -28.62
C ARG A 322 -0.62 2.21 -29.40
N GLU A 323 -0.23 1.84 -30.62
CA GLU A 323 -0.97 0.94 -31.50
C GLU A 323 -1.01 -0.49 -30.95
N GLU A 324 0.05 -0.96 -30.29
CA GLU A 324 0.07 -2.25 -29.59
C GLU A 324 -0.73 -2.21 -28.28
N HIS A 325 -0.85 -1.03 -27.67
CA HIS A 325 -1.48 -0.85 -26.35
C HIS A 325 -3.02 -0.85 -26.36
N VAL A 326 -3.63 -0.41 -27.48
CA VAL A 326 -5.08 -0.21 -27.63
C VAL A 326 -5.74 -1.47 -28.18
#